data_AF-A0A511XKD6-F1
#
_entry.id   AF-A0A511XKD6-F1
#
_cell.length_a   1.000
_cell.length_b   1.000
_cell.length_c   1.000
_cell.angle_alpha   90.00
_cell.angle_beta   90.00
_cell.angle_gamma   90.00
#
_symmetry.space_group_name_H-M   'P 1'
#
loop_
_entity.id
_entity.type
_entity.pdbx_description
1 polymer ?
#
loop_
_entity_poly.entity_id
_entity_poly.type
_entity_poly.pdbx_seq_one_letter_code
_entity_poly.pdbx_strand_id
1 'polypeptide(L)'
;MGRDCTATELEKGTGWCSPPETPPPPQPYCTAGWSGVDCWSRPDLMPNVARNVAEGPTGLTAEQNAVRLNKSYTNVPPSSQNSY
;
A
#
# COMPACT_ATOMS: atom_id res chain seq x y z
N MET A 1 -16.69 -9.63 18.38
CA MET A 1 -16.96 -8.42 19.17
C MET A 1 -16.65 -7.22 18.29
N GLY A 2 -17.65 -6.38 18.01
CA GLY A 2 -17.48 -5.18 17.19
C GLY A 2 -16.73 -4.12 17.99
N ARG A 3 -15.79 -3.43 17.36
CA ARG A 3 -15.14 -2.25 17.95
C ARG A 3 -16.04 -1.06 17.65
N ASP A 4 -16.60 -0.45 18.68
CA ASP A 4 -17.41 0.76 18.51
C ASP A 4 -16.50 1.94 18.15
N CYS A 5 -16.96 2.79 17.23
CA CYS A 5 -16.29 4.04 16.89
C CYS A 5 -16.98 5.20 17.57
N THR A 6 -16.55 5.51 18.79
CA THR A 6 -17.05 6.66 19.54
C THR A 6 -16.40 7.97 19.09
N ALA A 7 -17.07 9.10 19.33
CA ALA A 7 -16.53 10.44 19.02
C ALA A 7 -15.16 10.69 19.69
N THR A 8 -14.95 10.14 20.89
CA THR A 8 -13.67 10.17 21.62
C THR A 8 -12.55 9.38 20.95
N GLU A 9 -12.86 8.29 20.26
CA GLU A 9 -11.86 7.50 19.51
C GLU A 9 -11.55 8.13 18.17
N LEU A 10 -12.54 8.80 17.57
CA LEU A 10 -12.37 9.64 16.39
C LEU A 10 -11.45 10.83 16.67
N GLU A 11 -11.65 11.56 17.78
CA GLU A 11 -10.74 12.66 18.20
C GLU A 11 -9.31 12.17 18.48
N LYS A 12 -9.17 10.98 19.06
CA LYS A 12 -7.85 10.38 19.34
C LYS A 12 -7.15 9.82 18.10
N GLY A 13 -7.86 9.71 16.96
CA GLY A 13 -7.31 9.15 15.73
C GLY A 13 -6.81 7.71 15.92
N THR A 14 -7.55 6.87 16.66
CA THR A 14 -7.19 5.46 16.87
C THR A 14 -7.45 4.66 15.60
N GLY A 15 -6.62 3.64 15.36
CA GLY A 15 -6.47 3.01 14.03
C GLY A 15 -7.70 2.36 13.41
N TRP A 16 -8.79 2.13 14.17
CA TRP A 16 -10.06 1.59 13.64
C TRP A 16 -11.05 2.70 13.23
N CYS A 17 -11.00 3.87 13.87
CA CYS A 17 -11.88 5.01 13.58
C CYS A 17 -11.17 6.14 12.84
N SER A 18 -9.89 5.94 12.52
CA SER A 18 -9.14 6.88 11.68
C SER A 18 -9.69 6.88 10.26
N PRO A 19 -9.70 8.04 9.58
CA PRO A 19 -9.97 8.09 8.15
C PRO A 19 -9.09 7.05 7.43
N PRO A 20 -9.63 6.36 6.40
CA PRO A 20 -8.85 5.47 5.57
C PRO A 20 -7.60 6.19 5.11
N GLU A 21 -6.45 5.57 5.36
CA GLU A 21 -5.20 6.08 4.86
C GLU A 21 -5.26 6.10 3.33
N THR A 22 -4.85 7.21 2.72
CA THR A 22 -4.62 7.23 1.28
C THR A 22 -3.48 6.27 0.96
N PRO A 23 -3.74 5.17 0.24
CA PRO A 23 -2.68 4.26 -0.13
C PRO A 23 -1.62 5.04 -0.91
N PRO A 24 -0.32 4.75 -0.72
CA PRO A 24 0.68 5.28 -1.61
C PRO A 24 0.37 4.88 -3.05
N PRO A 25 0.81 5.68 -4.04
CA PRO A 25 0.60 5.34 -5.43
C PRO A 25 1.15 3.94 -5.70
N PRO A 26 0.45 3.15 -6.54
CA PRO A 26 0.91 1.81 -6.88
C PRO A 26 2.28 1.88 -7.53
N GLN A 27 3.14 0.94 -7.16
CA GLN A 27 4.52 0.91 -7.63
C GLN A 27 4.51 0.54 -9.12
N PRO A 28 5.26 1.23 -9.99
CA PRO A 28 5.21 0.93 -11.42
C PRO A 28 5.62 -0.52 -11.70
N TYR A 29 4.92 -1.17 -12.62
CA TYR A 29 5.29 -2.50 -13.08
C TYR A 29 6.40 -2.36 -14.10
N CYS A 30 7.61 -2.80 -13.78
CA CYS A 30 8.76 -2.62 -14.66
C CYS A 30 9.24 -3.98 -15.18
N THR A 31 9.55 -4.07 -16.48
CA THR A 31 10.00 -5.29 -17.15
C THR A 31 11.37 -5.11 -17.78
N ALA A 32 12.13 -6.19 -17.91
CA ALA A 32 13.39 -6.17 -18.66
C ALA A 32 13.08 -6.17 -20.17
N GLY A 33 13.40 -5.08 -20.85
CA GLY A 33 13.32 -4.91 -22.29
C GLY A 33 14.70 -4.99 -22.95
N TRP A 34 14.73 -4.81 -24.27
CA TRP A 34 15.97 -4.88 -25.04
C TRP A 34 16.94 -3.72 -24.75
N SER A 35 16.40 -2.50 -24.56
CA SER A 35 17.19 -1.29 -24.32
C SER A 35 17.42 -0.99 -22.83
N GLY A 36 16.89 -1.81 -21.92
CA GLY A 36 16.95 -1.56 -20.49
C GLY A 36 15.66 -1.94 -19.77
N VAL A 37 15.29 -1.17 -18.75
CA VAL A 37 14.07 -1.40 -17.97
C VAL A 37 12.95 -0.50 -18.48
N ASP A 38 11.82 -1.11 -18.84
CA ASP A 38 10.62 -0.41 -19.27
C ASP A 38 9.56 -0.46 -18.16
N CYS A 39 9.06 0.69 -17.74
CA CYS A 39 8.08 0.81 -16.66
C CYS A 39 6.70 1.20 -17.18
N TRP A 40 5.68 0.46 -16.74
CA TRP A 40 4.32 0.52 -17.25
C TRP A 40 3.36 1.00 -16.17
N SER A 41 2.48 1.94 -16.53
CA SER A 41 1.42 2.46 -15.67
C SER A 41 0.15 1.60 -15.67
N ARG A 42 -0.04 0.77 -16.71
CA ARG A 42 -1.22 -0.10 -16.91
C ARG A 42 -0.80 -1.49 -17.42
N PRO A 43 -0.14 -2.31 -16.60
CA PRO A 43 0.29 -3.66 -16.99
C PRO A 43 -0.89 -4.58 -17.31
N ASP A 44 -2.08 -4.30 -16.76
CA ASP A 44 -3.32 -5.03 -17.03
C ASP A 44 -3.75 -4.99 -18.51
N LEU A 45 -3.31 -3.98 -19.26
CA LEU A 45 -3.62 -3.82 -20.68
C LEU A 45 -2.61 -4.50 -21.60
N MET A 46 -1.54 -5.10 -21.06
CA MET A 46 -0.50 -5.75 -21.86
C MET A 46 -0.77 -7.26 -21.98
N PRO A 47 -0.96 -7.79 -23.21
CA PRO A 47 -0.99 -9.22 -23.41
C PRO A 47 0.38 -9.82 -23.11
N ASN A 48 0.43 -10.88 -22.29
CA ASN A 48 1.65 -11.60 -21.90
C ASN A 48 2.70 -10.69 -21.21
N VAL A 49 2.32 -10.04 -20.10
CA VAL A 49 3.24 -9.27 -19.26
C VAL A 49 4.52 -10.05 -18.96
N ALA A 50 5.65 -9.51 -19.43
CA ALA A 50 6.97 -10.02 -19.09
C ALA A 50 7.22 -9.86 -17.59
N ARG A 51 8.04 -10.72 -16.98
CA ARG A 51 8.27 -10.74 -15.53
C ARG A 51 8.72 -9.37 -14.99
N ASN A 52 8.18 -8.97 -13.84
CA ASN A 52 8.60 -7.76 -13.14
C ASN A 52 10.08 -7.88 -12.69
N VAL A 53 10.86 -6.81 -12.84
CA VAL A 53 12.26 -6.72 -12.41
C VAL A 53 12.43 -6.26 -10.96
N ALA A 54 11.36 -5.82 -10.30
CA ALA A 54 11.40 -5.44 -8.89
C ALA A 54 11.72 -6.66 -8.01
N GLU A 55 12.77 -6.56 -7.20
CA GLU A 55 13.24 -7.62 -6.30
C GLU A 55 12.74 -7.46 -4.85
N GLY A 56 11.70 -6.64 -4.65
CA GLY A 56 11.17 -6.30 -3.33
C GLY A 56 9.65 -6.49 -3.20
N PRO A 57 9.12 -6.41 -1.96
CA PRO A 57 7.69 -6.44 -1.73
C PRO A 57 7.00 -5.25 -2.41
N THR A 58 5.87 -5.51 -3.05
CA THR A 58 5.07 -4.49 -3.76
C THR A 58 4.26 -3.61 -2.83
N GLY A 59 4.25 -3.91 -1.53
CA GLY A 59 3.58 -3.13 -0.50
C GLY A 59 4.33 -3.13 0.83
N LEU A 60 3.93 -2.23 1.71
CA LEU A 60 4.43 -2.07 3.06
C LEU A 60 3.68 -3.02 4.01
N THR A 61 4.39 -3.62 4.96
CA THR A 61 3.76 -4.23 6.14
C THR A 61 3.10 -3.15 7.00
N ALA A 62 2.21 -3.55 7.91
CA ALA A 62 1.57 -2.60 8.83
C ALA A 62 2.60 -1.89 9.72
N GLU A 63 3.72 -2.52 10.09
CA GLU A 63 4.83 -1.90 10.82
C GLU A 63 5.61 -0.91 9.96
N GLN A 64 5.90 -1.24 8.70
CA GLN A 64 6.57 -0.33 7.77
C GLN A 64 5.71 0.90 7.48
N ASN A 65 4.40 0.68 7.38
CA ASN A 65 3.43 1.75 7.19
C ASN A 65 3.30 2.64 8.44
N ALA A 66 3.44 2.06 9.64
CA ALA A 66 3.50 2.81 10.90
C ALA A 66 4.67 3.80 10.94
N VAL A 67 5.85 3.36 10.52
CA VAL A 67 7.04 4.22 10.39
C VAL A 67 6.80 5.34 9.38
N ARG A 68 6.24 5.01 8.21
CA ARG A 68 5.90 6.00 7.17
C ARG A 68 4.96 7.08 7.67
N LEU A 69 3.96 6.69 8.47
CA LEU A 69 2.95 7.59 9.02
C LEU A 69 3.37 8.29 10.31
N ASN A 70 4.55 7.98 10.86
CA ASN A 70 4.97 8.39 12.20
C ASN A 70 3.89 8.07 13.27
N LYS A 71 3.34 6.86 13.21
CA LYS A 71 2.29 6.35 14.11
C LYS A 71 2.75 5.08 14.81
N SER A 72 2.13 4.79 15.96
CA SER A 72 2.24 3.46 16.59
C SER A 72 1.58 2.41 15.70
N TYR A 73 2.21 1.24 15.57
CA TYR A 73 1.66 0.06 14.87
C TYR A 73 0.22 -0.28 15.31
N THR A 74 -0.09 -0.12 16.60
CA THR A 74 -1.43 -0.36 17.17
C THR A 74 -2.50 0.62 16.68
N ASN A 75 -2.09 1.75 16.10
CA ASN A 75 -2.95 2.84 15.65
C ASN A 75 -2.90 3.06 14.13
N VAL A 76 -2.27 2.14 13.39
CA VAL A 76 -2.15 2.22 11.93
C VAL A 76 -3.25 1.38 11.29
N PRO A 77 -4.05 1.95 10.37
CA PRO A 77 -5.04 1.17 9.65
C PRO A 77 -4.35 0.08 8.82
N PRO A 78 -4.98 -1.09 8.61
CA PRO A 78 -4.41 -2.13 7.76
C PRO A 78 -4.16 -1.57 6.35
N SER A 79 -2.93 -1.70 5.87
CA SER A 79 -2.53 -1.20 4.56
C SER A 79 -3.24 -1.98 3.46
N SER A 80 -4.01 -1.30 2.61
CA SER A 80 -4.70 -1.89 1.46
C SER A 80 -3.81 -2.03 0.21
N GLN A 81 -2.48 -2.06 0.38
CA GLN A 81 -1.49 -2.00 -0.71
C GLN A 81 -1.39 -3.26 -1.58
N ASN A 82 -2.36 -4.19 -1.50
CA ASN A 82 -2.46 -5.32 -2.40
C ASN A 82 -3.60 -5.13 -3.40
N SER A 83 -3.26 -4.74 -4.62
CA SER A 83 -4.09 -4.95 -5.81
C SER A 83 -3.21 -4.89 -7.07
N TYR A 84 -2.55 -6.01 -7.37
CA TYR A 84 -2.22 -6.41 -8.74
C TYR A 84 -2.84 -7.79 -8.95
#